data_AF-A0A353H4X5-F1
#
_entry.id   AF-A0A353H4X5-F1
#
_cell.length_a   1.000
_cell.length_b   1.000
_cell.length_c   1.000
_cell.angle_alpha   90.00
_cell.angle_beta   90.00
_cell.angle_gamma   90.00
#
_symmetry.space_group_name_H-M   'P 1'
#
loop_
_entity.id
_entity.type
_entity.pdbx_description
1 polymer ?
#
loop_
_entity_poly.entity_id
_entity_poly.type
_entity_poly.pdbx_seq_one_letter_code
_entity_poly.pdbx_strand_id
1 'polypeptide(L)' 'MLEPVNGRRNFTGYLQDFNNGTLALDEENQVIFLSFQAVEKANLVYDFEN' A
#
# COMPACT_ATOMS: atom_id res chain seq x y z
N MET A 1 -2.13 5.06 17.89
CA MET A 1 -2.77 5.96 16.90
C MET A 1 -1.93 5.88 15.64
N LEU A 2 -2.50 5.41 14.53
CA LEU A 2 -1.81 5.41 13.24
C LEU A 2 -1.97 6.79 12.62
N GLU A 3 -0.86 7.52 12.44
CA GLU A 3 -0.91 8.81 11.79
C GLU A 3 -1.33 8.63 10.32
N PRO A 4 -2.26 9.45 9.81
CA PRO A 4 -2.67 9.35 8.42
C PRO A 4 -1.51 9.70 7.51
N VAL A 5 -1.14 8.78 6.60
CA VAL A 5 -0.15 9.05 5.56
C VAL A 5 -0.76 10.07 4.60
N ASN A 6 -0.17 11.26 4.51
CA ASN A 6 -0.67 12.38 3.68
C ASN A 6 -2.15 12.75 3.92
N GLY A 7 -2.66 12.61 5.15
CA GLY A 7 -4.07 12.92 5.47
C GLY A 7 -5.07 11.87 4.97
N ARG A 8 -4.60 10.78 4.36
CA ARG A 8 -5.40 9.62 3.93
C ARG A 8 -5.13 8.43 4.83
N ARG A 9 -6.14 7.57 4.99
CA ARG A 9 -6.08 6.34 5.81
C ARG A 9 -6.25 5.06 5.01
N ASN A 10 -6.73 5.17 3.77
CA ASN A 10 -6.98 4.06 2.87
C ASN A 10 -6.24 4.33 1.56
N PHE A 11 -5.62 3.28 1.03
CA PHE A 11 -4.87 3.30 -0.22
C PHE A 11 -5.31 2.10 -1.04
N THR A 12 -5.39 2.24 -2.36
CA THR A 12 -5.70 1.12 -3.26
C THR A 12 -4.83 1.25 -4.49
N GLY A 13 -4.08 0.20 -4.80
CA GLY A 13 -3.11 0.23 -5.88
C GLY A 13 -2.40 -1.11 -6.04
N TYR A 14 -1.45 -1.16 -6.96
CA TYR A 14 -0.66 -2.34 -7.22
C TYR A 14 0.55 -2.36 -6.30
N LEU A 15 0.77 -3.48 -5.60
CA LEU A 15 1.98 -3.67 -4.80
C LEU A 15 3.16 -3.95 -5.74
N GLN A 16 4.08 -2.99 -5.83
CA GLN A 16 5.26 -3.08 -6.70
C GLN A 16 6.43 -3.78 -6.01
N ASP A 17 6.63 -3.52 -4.71
CA ASP A 17 7.71 -4.13 -3.92
C ASP A 17 7.36 -4.18 -2.42
N PHE A 18 8.01 -5.09 -1.71
CA PHE A 18 7.99 -5.18 -0.25
C PHE A 18 9.39 -5.48 0.30
N ASN A 19 10.03 -4.46 0.86
CA ASN A 19 11.38 -4.57 1.42
C ASN A 19 11.45 -3.90 2.80
N ASN A 20 12.21 -4.48 3.73
CA ASN A 20 12.44 -3.93 5.08
C ASN A 20 11.19 -3.46 5.84
N GLY A 21 10.02 -4.09 5.60
CA GLY A 21 8.76 -3.69 6.23
C GLY A 21 8.11 -2.45 5.61
N THR A 22 8.55 -2.00 4.44
CA THR A 22 7.95 -0.93 3.65
C THR A 22 7.29 -1.50 2.39
N LEU A 23 6.02 -1.14 2.19
CA LEU A 23 5.22 -1.45 1.01
C LEU A 23 5.37 -0.30 0.02
N ALA A 24 5.74 -0.59 -1.22
CA ALA A 24 5.70 0.36 -2.33
C ALA A 24 4.45 0.08 -3.17
N LEU A 25 3.45 0.96 -3.06
CA LEU A 25 2.18 0.87 -3.80
C LEU A 25 2.16 1.87 -4.94
N ASP A 26 1.82 1.42 -6.13
CA ASP A 26 1.51 2.29 -7.26
C ASP A 26 0.00 2.61 -7.26
N GLU A 27 -0.33 3.86 -6.97
CA GLU A 27 -1.68 4.43 -6.99
C GLU A 27 -1.70 5.55 -8.05
N GLU A 28 -2.47 5.36 -9.14
CA GLU A 28 -2.66 6.36 -10.19
C GLU A 28 -1.37 6.94 -10.81
N ASN A 29 -0.33 6.11 -11.00
CA ASN A 29 1.03 6.49 -11.45
C ASN A 29 1.84 7.28 -10.40
N GLN A 30 1.49 7.17 -9.12
CA GLN A 30 2.28 7.69 -8.01
C GLN A 30 2.67 6.54 -7.09
N VAL A 31 3.94 6.48 -6.73
CA VAL A 31 4.44 5.49 -5.76
C VAL A 31 4.29 6.04 -4.34
N ILE A 32 3.51 5.33 -3.53
CA ILE A 32 3.27 5.61 -2.13
C ILE A 32 4.00 4.56 -1.29
N PHE A 33 4.73 5.02 -0.28
CA PHE A 33 5.44 4.15 0.66
C PHE A 33 4.66 4.06 1.97
N LEU A 34 4.27 2.84 2.34
CA LEU A 34 3.56 2.57 3.60
C LEU A 34 4.41 1.66 4.50
N SER A 35 4.46 1.94 5.79
CA SER A 35 5.00 0.99 6.76
C SER A 35 4.02 -0.17 6.94
N PHE A 36 4.48 -1.41 6.79
CA PHE A 36 3.68 -2.60 7.04
C PHE A 36 3.16 -2.67 8.48
N GLN A 37 3.96 -2.21 9.45
CA GLN A 37 3.52 -2.12 10.85
C GLN A 37 2.39 -1.11 11.05
N ALA A 38 2.26 -0.15 10.14
CA ALA A 38 1.20 0.84 10.15
C ALA A 38 -0.09 0.37 9.48
N VAL A 39 -0.09 -0.81 8.85
CA VAL A 39 -1.27 -1.36 8.19
C VAL A 39 -2.12 -2.11 9.21
N GLU A 40 -3.31 -1.58 9.50
CA GLU A 40 -4.28 -2.24 10.37
C GLU A 40 -4.98 -3.40 9.66
N LYS A 41 -5.25 -3.26 8.36
CA LYS A 41 -5.89 -4.27 7.51
C LYS A 41 -5.50 -4.05 6.05
N ALA A 42 -5.25 -5.14 5.32
CA ALA A 42 -5.09 -5.13 3.87
C ALA A 42 -5.88 -6.28 3.24
N ASN A 43 -6.48 -6.03 2.08
CA ASN A 43 -7.07 -7.07 1.25
C ASN A 43 -6.19 -7.24 0.01
N LEU A 44 -5.70 -8.45 -0.24
CA LEU A 44 -4.88 -8.76 -1.39
C LEU A 44 -5.76 -9.33 -2.50
N VAL A 45 -5.69 -8.73 -3.68
CA VAL A 45 -6.40 -9.16 -4.88
C VAL A 45 -5.35 -9.41 -5.94
N TYR A 46 -5.45 -10.55 -6.62
CA TYR A 46 -4.60 -10.89 -7.75
C TYR A 46 -5.46 -10.88 -9.00
N ASP A 47 -5.20 -9.96 -9.91
CA ASP A 47 -5.80 -9.95 -11.23
C ASP A 47 -4.92 -10.79 -12.15
N PHE A 48 -5.40 -11.99 -12.48
CA PHE A 48 -4.77 -12.84 -13.48
C PHE A 48 -5.48 -12.61 -14.81
N GLU A 49 -4.77 -12.06 -15.80
CA GLU A 49 -5.26 -12.05 -17.19
C GLU A 49 -5.04 -13.44 -17.81
N ASN A 50 -6.05 -13.96 -18.53
CA ASN A 50 -6.00 -15.26 -19.22
C ASN A 50 -5.28 -15.16 -20.57
#